data_AF-A4FBS3-F1
#
_entry.id   AF-A4FBS3-F1
#
_cell.length_a   1.000
_cell.length_b   1.000
_cell.length_c   1.000
_cell.angle_alpha   90.00
_cell.angle_beta   90.00
_cell.angle_gamma   90.00
#
_symmetry.space_group_name_H-M   'P 1'
#
loop_
_entity.id
_entity.type
_entity.pdbx_description
1 polymer ?
#
loop_
_entity_poly.entity_id
_entity_poly.type
_entity_poly.pdbx_seq_one_letter_code
_entity_poly.pdbx_strand_id
1 'polypeptide(L)'
;MFARLSDVPLDVVDKLIETTNAVYGDLNKVHGHPYWGDLVFHQGAAMRALKEARECLEGLRAEAIGARNTELGVTVATAVIDGDRHYAQTDDDKATLVNRVLRPQSKRAAHLFVWDRPFDNEEIAGPYQQVRVVTDPEAEVGVLNYTEETEEGELRSWHTLNPQPLPDPPALRFDAGSALRFPRDSVLPFRDLRAALLEYSRDGLRPEAVQWQSARWGDV
;
A
#
# COMPACT_ATOMS: atom_id res chain seq x y z
N MET A 1 -10.05 -19.69 -16.42
CA MET A 1 -9.76 -18.53 -17.29
C MET A 1 -8.82 -17.55 -16.60
N PHE A 2 -9.16 -17.05 -15.40
CA PHE A 2 -8.32 -16.12 -14.62
C PHE A 2 -6.91 -16.64 -14.27
N ALA A 3 -6.72 -17.95 -14.08
CA ALA A 3 -5.40 -18.53 -13.86
C ALA A 3 -4.41 -18.19 -15.00
N ARG A 4 -4.82 -18.31 -16.27
CA ARG A 4 -3.94 -18.01 -17.42
C ARG A 4 -3.63 -16.52 -17.58
N LEU A 5 -4.51 -15.63 -17.10
CA LEU A 5 -4.33 -14.18 -17.17
C LEU A 5 -3.51 -13.64 -15.98
N SER A 6 -3.48 -14.36 -14.85
CA SER A 6 -2.58 -14.03 -13.73
C SER A 6 -1.12 -14.44 -13.97
N ASP A 7 -0.87 -15.29 -14.96
CA ASP A 7 0.45 -15.78 -15.39
C ASP A 7 1.05 -14.98 -16.56
N VAL A 8 0.57 -13.76 -16.83
CA VAL A 8 1.14 -12.90 -17.88
C VAL A 8 2.63 -12.64 -17.59
N PRO A 9 3.55 -12.97 -18.53
CA PRO A 9 4.99 -12.95 -18.30
C PRO A 9 5.55 -11.54 -18.46
N LEU A 10 5.32 -10.68 -17.46
CA LEU A 10 5.82 -9.30 -17.46
C LEU A 10 7.36 -9.24 -17.55
N ASP A 11 8.04 -10.24 -16.99
CA ASP A 11 9.49 -10.40 -17.06
C ASP A 11 10.01 -10.54 -18.50
N VAL A 12 9.24 -11.19 -19.38
CA VAL A 12 9.57 -11.31 -20.81
C VAL A 12 9.44 -9.96 -21.51
N VAL A 13 8.43 -9.16 -21.14
CA VAL A 13 8.23 -7.81 -21.68
C VAL A 13 9.31 -6.86 -21.18
N ASP A 14 9.67 -6.94 -19.91
CA ASP A 14 10.78 -6.17 -19.32
C ASP A 14 12.09 -6.48 -20.03
N LYS A 15 12.40 -7.77 -20.25
CA LYS A 15 13.58 -8.19 -21.02
C LYS A 15 13.57 -7.68 -22.45
N LEU A 16 12.40 -7.62 -23.10
CA LEU A 16 12.27 -7.06 -24.45
C LEU A 16 12.53 -5.56 -24.45
N ILE A 17 12.01 -4.81 -23.47
CA ILE A 17 12.27 -3.38 -23.27
C ILE A 17 13.77 -3.13 -23.07
N GLU A 18 14.41 -3.90 -22.19
CA GLU A 18 15.85 -3.81 -21.91
C GLU A 18 16.69 -4.09 -23.17
N THR A 19 16.38 -5.18 -23.87
CA THR A 19 17.08 -5.57 -25.11
C THR A 19 16.92 -4.49 -26.19
N THR A 20 15.71 -3.94 -26.33
CA THR A 20 15.43 -2.88 -27.29
C THR A 20 16.20 -1.60 -26.95
N ASN A 21 16.21 -1.19 -25.68
CA ASN A 21 17.04 -0.06 -25.21
C ASN A 21 18.53 -0.30 -25.49
N ALA A 22 19.05 -1.50 -25.23
CA ALA A 22 20.45 -1.83 -25.43
C ALA A 22 20.87 -1.74 -26.90
N VAL A 23 20.06 -2.28 -27.82
CA VAL A 23 20.30 -2.18 -29.28
C VAL A 23 20.39 -0.72 -29.73
N TYR A 24 19.60 0.15 -29.11
CA TYR A 24 19.55 1.56 -29.45
C TYR A 24 20.53 2.44 -28.67
N GLY A 25 21.28 1.89 -27.70
CA GLY A 25 22.35 2.61 -27.01
C GLY A 25 23.46 3.12 -27.95
N ASP A 26 23.57 2.49 -29.13
CA ASP A 26 24.53 2.84 -30.16
C ASP A 26 24.05 3.92 -31.14
N LEU A 27 22.78 4.34 -31.10
CA LEU A 27 22.24 5.35 -32.02
C LEU A 27 22.91 6.73 -31.90
N ASN A 28 23.43 7.05 -30.72
CA ASN A 28 24.21 8.27 -30.51
C ASN A 28 25.55 8.25 -31.26
N LYS A 29 26.06 7.07 -31.66
CA LYS A 29 27.31 6.91 -32.42
C LYS A 29 27.15 7.24 -33.91
N VAL A 30 25.92 7.34 -34.42
CA VAL A 30 25.62 7.69 -35.82
C VAL A 30 24.99 9.08 -35.96
N HIS A 31 25.19 9.93 -34.95
CA HIS A 31 24.76 11.33 -34.94
C HIS A 31 25.36 12.09 -36.16
N GLY A 32 24.49 12.71 -36.96
CA GLY A 32 24.86 13.41 -38.20
C GLY A 32 24.56 12.64 -39.50
N HIS A 33 24.07 11.39 -39.42
CA HIS A 33 23.56 10.69 -40.60
C HIS A 33 22.22 11.27 -41.08
N PRO A 34 21.91 11.30 -42.40
CA PRO A 34 20.64 11.84 -42.90
C PRO A 34 19.37 11.20 -42.30
N TYR A 35 19.44 9.92 -41.93
CA TYR A 35 18.32 9.19 -41.30
C TYR A 35 18.34 9.21 -39.76
N TRP A 36 19.30 9.90 -39.14
CA TRP A 36 19.45 9.87 -37.68
C TRP A 36 18.18 10.32 -36.95
N GLY A 37 17.54 11.39 -37.42
CA GLY A 37 16.30 11.90 -36.84
C GLY A 37 15.16 10.88 -36.90
N ASP A 38 14.98 10.22 -38.05
CA ASP A 38 13.95 9.19 -38.22
C ASP A 38 14.21 7.97 -37.33
N LEU A 39 15.47 7.55 -37.19
CA LEU A 39 15.84 6.45 -36.31
C LEU A 39 15.54 6.74 -34.84
N VAL A 40 15.88 7.94 -34.36
CA VAL A 40 15.56 8.38 -32.98
C VAL A 40 14.05 8.46 -32.77
N PHE A 41 13.30 8.99 -33.76
CA PHE A 41 11.85 9.06 -33.71
C PHE A 41 11.21 7.67 -33.61
N HIS A 42 11.60 6.74 -34.48
CA HIS A 42 11.08 5.37 -34.49
C HIS A 42 11.47 4.59 -33.23
N GLN A 43 12.69 4.78 -32.71
CA GLN A 43 13.09 4.25 -31.40
C GLN A 43 12.14 4.76 -30.31
N GLY A 44 11.94 6.07 -30.22
CA GLY A 44 11.09 6.68 -29.21
C GLY A 44 9.66 6.14 -29.26
N ALA A 45 9.10 6.00 -30.47
CA ALA A 45 7.78 5.41 -30.69
C ALA A 45 7.70 3.94 -30.27
N ALA A 46 8.68 3.11 -30.66
CA ALA A 46 8.72 1.70 -30.29
C ALA A 46 8.87 1.50 -28.78
N MET A 47 9.75 2.27 -28.13
CA MET A 47 9.94 2.22 -26.68
C MET A 47 8.70 2.66 -25.92
N ARG A 48 7.98 3.68 -26.41
CA ARG A 48 6.70 4.09 -25.83
C ARG A 48 5.68 2.97 -25.93
N ALA A 49 5.49 2.39 -27.12
CA ALA A 49 4.53 1.31 -27.33
C ALA A 49 4.82 0.07 -26.46
N LEU A 50 6.09 -0.29 -26.27
CA LEU A 50 6.46 -1.40 -25.38
C LEU A 50 6.14 -1.12 -23.91
N LYS A 51 6.36 0.11 -23.44
CA LYS A 51 6.02 0.51 -22.07
C LYS A 51 4.51 0.54 -21.85
N GLU A 52 3.76 1.13 -22.77
CA GLU A 52 2.29 1.13 -22.74
C GLU A 52 1.72 -0.30 -22.76
N ALA A 53 2.30 -1.19 -23.57
CA ALA A 53 1.91 -2.60 -23.60
C ALA A 53 2.19 -3.30 -22.27
N ARG A 54 3.36 -3.03 -21.64
CA ARG A 54 3.70 -3.57 -20.32
C ARG A 54 2.69 -3.11 -19.26
N GLU A 55 2.39 -1.81 -19.20
CA GLU A 55 1.42 -1.23 -18.27
C GLU A 55 0.02 -1.85 -18.44
N CYS A 56 -0.43 -2.01 -19.69
CA CYS A 56 -1.70 -2.65 -19.99
C CYS A 56 -1.76 -4.11 -19.53
N LEU A 57 -0.68 -4.87 -19.78
CA LEU A 57 -0.55 -6.26 -19.35
C LEU A 57 -0.49 -6.41 -17.82
N GLU A 58 0.16 -5.47 -17.14
CA GLU A 58 0.20 -5.41 -15.68
C GLU A 58 -1.18 -5.15 -15.09
N GLY A 59 -1.93 -4.18 -15.64
CA GLY A 59 -3.32 -3.92 -15.25
C GLY A 59 -4.22 -5.14 -15.44
N LEU A 60 -4.13 -5.80 -16.60
CA LEU A 60 -4.89 -7.02 -16.88
C LEU A 60 -4.56 -8.16 -15.91
N ARG A 61 -3.28 -8.32 -15.56
CA ARG A 61 -2.83 -9.31 -14.57
C ARG A 61 -3.41 -8.99 -13.19
N ALA A 62 -3.37 -7.73 -12.77
CA ALA A 62 -3.92 -7.28 -11.49
C ALA A 62 -5.43 -7.55 -11.40
N GLU A 63 -6.19 -7.21 -12.45
CA GLU A 63 -7.64 -7.51 -12.52
C GLU A 63 -7.92 -9.01 -12.45
N ALA A 64 -7.14 -9.84 -13.17
CA ALA A 64 -7.30 -11.28 -13.12
C ALA A 64 -7.01 -11.87 -11.73
N ILE A 65 -6.04 -11.32 -11.00
CA ILE A 65 -5.75 -11.70 -9.62
C ILE A 65 -6.91 -11.29 -8.70
N GLY A 66 -7.38 -10.04 -8.81
CA GLY A 66 -8.48 -9.52 -8.00
C GLY A 66 -9.78 -10.32 -8.19
N ALA A 67 -10.16 -10.59 -9.44
CA ALA A 67 -11.33 -11.42 -9.76
C ALA A 67 -11.23 -12.84 -9.16
N ARG A 68 -10.07 -13.50 -9.32
CA ARG A 68 -9.84 -14.84 -8.77
C ARG A 68 -9.91 -14.83 -7.23
N ASN A 69 -9.27 -13.87 -6.59
CA ASN A 69 -9.23 -13.78 -5.14
C ASN A 69 -10.62 -13.47 -4.57
N THR A 70 -11.40 -12.61 -5.23
CA THR A 70 -12.81 -12.35 -4.91
C THR A 70 -13.65 -13.63 -4.98
N GLU A 71 -13.52 -14.43 -6.03
CA GLU A 71 -14.23 -15.72 -6.15
C GLU A 71 -13.87 -16.71 -5.03
N LEU A 72 -12.63 -16.66 -4.53
CA LEU A 72 -12.13 -17.52 -3.47
C LEU A 72 -12.36 -16.96 -2.06
N GLY A 73 -12.87 -15.74 -1.92
CA GLY A 73 -12.98 -15.04 -0.64
C GLY A 73 -11.63 -14.75 0.02
N VAL A 74 -10.58 -14.57 -0.79
CA VAL A 74 -9.21 -14.31 -0.32
C VAL A 74 -8.90 -12.83 -0.41
N THR A 75 -8.28 -12.29 0.64
CA THR A 75 -7.80 -10.91 0.70
C THR A 75 -6.28 -10.86 0.80
N VAL A 76 -5.69 -9.81 0.22
CA VAL A 76 -4.27 -9.49 0.31
C VAL A 76 -4.10 -8.27 1.21
N ALA A 77 -3.34 -8.44 2.28
CA ALA A 77 -2.90 -7.33 3.13
C ALA A 77 -1.62 -6.72 2.54
N THR A 78 -1.63 -5.42 2.30
CA THR A 78 -0.49 -4.64 1.82
C THR A 78 -0.09 -3.63 2.88
N ALA A 79 1.13 -3.75 3.43
CA ALA A 79 1.68 -2.78 4.35
C ALA A 79 2.73 -1.91 3.67
N VAL A 80 2.69 -0.61 3.90
CA VAL A 80 3.79 0.33 3.61
C VAL A 80 4.51 0.60 4.93
N ILE A 81 5.75 0.11 5.05
CA ILE A 81 6.58 0.25 6.26
C ILE A 81 7.87 0.93 5.83
N ASP A 82 8.19 2.08 6.42
CA ASP A 82 9.41 2.85 6.13
C ASP A 82 9.59 3.25 4.65
N GLY A 83 8.52 3.18 3.85
CA GLY A 83 8.51 3.46 2.41
C GLY A 83 8.49 2.20 1.53
N ASP A 84 8.72 1.03 2.12
CA ASP A 84 8.72 -0.24 1.41
C ASP A 84 7.36 -0.94 1.51
N ARG A 85 6.92 -1.54 0.39
CA ARG A 85 5.67 -2.31 0.32
C ARG A 85 5.92 -3.78 0.67
N HIS A 86 5.03 -4.34 1.46
CA HIS A 86 5.04 -5.74 1.89
C HIS A 86 3.65 -6.35 1.76
N TYR A 87 3.58 -7.60 1.32
CA TYR A 87 2.32 -8.27 0.99
C TYR A 87 2.15 -9.55 1.80
N ALA A 88 0.93 -9.83 2.23
CA ALA A 88 0.58 -11.06 2.91
C ALA A 88 -0.80 -11.55 2.51
N GLN A 89 -0.91 -12.83 2.16
CA GLN A 89 -2.16 -13.45 1.74
C GLN A 89 -2.65 -14.51 2.74
N THR A 90 -1.72 -15.29 3.31
CA THR A 90 -2.05 -16.32 4.30
C THR A 90 -2.15 -15.72 5.70
N ASP A 91 -2.86 -16.39 6.60
CA ASP A 91 -2.98 -15.94 8.00
C ASP A 91 -1.62 -15.85 8.70
N ASP A 92 -0.71 -16.79 8.44
CA ASP A 92 0.64 -16.81 9.01
C ASP A 92 1.50 -15.63 8.49
N ASP A 93 1.41 -15.35 7.19
CA ASP A 93 2.09 -14.19 6.59
C ASP A 93 1.50 -12.88 7.12
N LYS A 94 0.17 -12.80 7.27
CA LYS A 94 -0.52 -11.63 7.82
C LYS A 94 -0.12 -11.39 9.27
N ALA A 95 -0.02 -12.43 10.08
CA ALA A 95 0.48 -12.32 11.45
C ALA A 95 1.93 -11.83 11.51
N THR A 96 2.77 -12.31 10.59
CA THR A 96 4.16 -11.84 10.44
C THR A 96 4.21 -10.37 10.02
N LEU A 97 3.37 -9.97 9.06
CA LEU A 97 3.26 -8.60 8.57
C LEU A 97 2.81 -7.64 9.68
N VAL A 98 1.77 -8.00 10.45
CA VAL A 98 1.29 -7.22 11.59
C VAL A 98 2.39 -6.99 12.63
N ASN A 99 3.20 -8.01 12.94
CA ASN A 99 4.32 -7.85 13.87
C ASN A 99 5.37 -6.85 13.34
N ARG A 100 5.60 -6.79 12.03
CA ARG A 100 6.49 -5.79 11.40
C ARG A 100 5.90 -4.39 11.46
N VAL A 101 4.61 -4.24 11.14
CA VAL A 101 3.87 -2.97 11.20
C VAL A 101 3.92 -2.33 12.59
N LEU A 102 3.88 -3.14 13.65
CA LEU A 102 3.98 -2.64 15.03
C LEU A 102 5.38 -2.13 15.40
N ARG A 103 6.43 -2.59 14.72
CA ARG A 103 7.83 -2.27 15.01
C ARG A 103 8.57 -1.76 13.78
N PRO A 104 8.17 -0.60 13.22
CA PRO A 104 8.91 0.02 12.12
C PRO A 104 10.31 0.44 12.57
N GLN A 105 11.27 0.49 11.65
CA GLN A 105 12.63 0.96 11.96
C GLN A 105 12.69 2.49 12.01
N SER A 106 11.86 3.18 11.22
CA SER A 106 11.72 4.62 11.29
C SER A 106 10.55 5.03 12.19
N LYS A 107 10.53 6.31 12.58
CA LYS A 107 9.40 6.92 13.31
C LYS A 107 8.24 7.34 12.40
N ARG A 108 8.24 6.92 11.14
CA ARG A 108 7.14 7.22 10.20
C ARG A 108 5.95 6.31 10.50
N ALA A 109 4.76 6.79 10.18
CA ALA A 109 3.57 5.95 10.24
C ALA A 109 3.70 4.81 9.21
N ALA A 110 3.28 3.62 9.61
CA ALA A 110 3.02 2.54 8.68
C ALA A 110 1.58 2.65 8.18
N HIS A 111 1.33 2.15 6.97
CA HIS A 111 -0.02 2.06 6.40
C HIS A 111 -0.33 0.60 6.11
N LEU A 112 -1.56 0.17 6.39
CA LEU A 112 -2.05 -1.16 6.08
C LEU A 112 -3.33 -1.02 5.27
N PHE A 113 -3.34 -1.73 4.15
CA PHE A 113 -4.44 -1.81 3.21
C PHE A 113 -4.84 -3.27 3.05
N VAL A 114 -6.12 -3.56 2.84
CA VAL A 114 -6.60 -4.92 2.60
C VAL A 114 -7.56 -4.88 1.43
N TRP A 115 -7.31 -5.75 0.45
CA TRP A 115 -8.08 -5.75 -0.80
C TRP A 115 -8.09 -7.13 -1.45
N ASP A 116 -8.67 -7.23 -2.65
CA ASP A 116 -8.71 -8.45 -3.45
C ASP A 116 -7.35 -8.74 -4.12
N ARG A 117 -6.44 -7.77 -4.16
CA ARG A 117 -5.13 -7.86 -4.82
C ARG A 117 -4.09 -6.98 -4.09
N PRO A 118 -2.79 -7.13 -4.37
CA PRO A 118 -1.77 -6.21 -3.90
C PRO A 118 -2.08 -4.75 -4.24
N PHE A 119 -1.86 -3.83 -3.30
CA PHE A 119 -2.05 -2.40 -3.54
C PHE A 119 -0.73 -1.70 -3.88
N ASP A 120 -0.46 -1.58 -5.17
CA ASP A 120 0.84 -1.13 -5.70
C ASP A 120 0.83 0.31 -6.23
N ASN A 121 -0.34 0.80 -6.64
CA ASN A 121 -0.50 2.09 -7.30
C ASN A 121 -1.69 2.87 -6.72
N GLU A 122 -1.40 4.04 -6.15
CA GLU A 122 -2.39 4.96 -5.57
C GLU A 122 -3.22 5.71 -6.63
N GLU A 123 -2.83 5.65 -7.91
CA GLU A 123 -3.60 6.22 -9.02
C GLU A 123 -4.75 5.31 -9.48
N ILE A 124 -4.77 4.05 -9.02
CA ILE A 124 -5.84 3.10 -9.33
C ILE A 124 -6.89 3.17 -8.23
N ALA A 125 -8.17 3.05 -8.61
CA ALA A 125 -9.28 3.08 -7.67
C ALA A 125 -9.19 1.94 -6.64
N GLY A 126 -9.43 2.27 -5.37
CA GLY A 126 -9.35 1.35 -4.23
C GLY A 126 -7.93 1.26 -3.63
N PRO A 127 -7.76 0.55 -2.49
CA PRO A 127 -8.80 0.21 -1.53
C PRO A 127 -9.32 1.46 -0.81
N TYR A 128 -10.64 1.50 -0.61
CA TYR A 128 -11.33 2.65 -0.02
C TYR A 128 -11.18 2.73 1.50
N GLN A 129 -10.66 1.68 2.13
CA GLN A 129 -10.35 1.61 3.54
C GLN A 129 -8.84 1.51 3.75
N GLN A 130 -8.33 2.22 4.75
CA GLN A 130 -6.95 2.08 5.20
C GLN A 130 -6.84 2.18 6.72
N VAL A 131 -5.81 1.53 7.28
CA VAL A 131 -5.37 1.75 8.65
C VAL A 131 -3.97 2.35 8.64
N ARG A 132 -3.86 3.57 9.16
CA ARG A 132 -2.59 4.16 9.56
C ARG A 132 -2.21 3.68 10.95
N VAL A 133 -0.96 3.28 11.12
CA VAL A 133 -0.41 2.76 12.37
C VAL A 133 0.74 3.64 12.82
N VAL A 134 0.61 4.21 14.02
CA VAL A 134 1.69 4.98 14.66
C VAL A 134 2.02 4.32 15.98
N THR A 135 3.27 3.89 16.15
CA THR A 135 3.72 3.20 17.36
C THR A 135 4.93 3.87 18.00
N ASP A 136 5.10 3.60 19.30
CA ASP A 136 6.35 3.71 20.03
C ASP A 136 6.78 2.28 20.40
N PRO A 137 7.74 1.68 19.67
CA PRO A 137 8.18 0.30 19.92
C PRO A 137 8.88 0.06 21.25
N GLU A 138 9.46 1.08 21.86
CA GLU A 138 10.15 0.98 23.15
C GLU A 138 9.14 0.94 24.29
N ALA A 139 8.09 1.74 24.20
CA ALA A 139 6.97 1.74 25.15
C ALA A 139 5.92 0.66 24.85
N GLU A 140 6.02 -0.05 23.72
CA GLU A 140 5.06 -1.06 23.23
C GLU A 140 3.61 -0.56 23.18
N VAL A 141 3.43 0.67 22.70
CA VAL A 141 2.13 1.34 22.57
C VAL A 141 1.98 2.02 21.22
N GLY A 142 0.75 2.34 20.84
CA GLY A 142 0.46 2.95 19.56
C GLY A 142 -0.98 3.41 19.41
N VAL A 143 -1.29 3.96 18.25
CA VAL A 143 -2.62 4.41 17.83
C VAL A 143 -2.89 3.87 16.44
N LEU A 144 -4.11 3.40 16.21
CA LEU A 144 -4.62 3.14 14.87
C LEU A 144 -5.51 4.31 14.45
N ASN A 145 -5.37 4.74 13.20
CA ASN A 145 -6.31 5.62 12.54
C ASN A 145 -6.89 4.89 11.33
N TYR A 146 -8.18 4.57 11.40
CA TYR A 146 -8.92 3.95 10.30
C TYR A 146 -9.61 5.06 9.51
N THR A 147 -9.45 5.01 8.19
CA THR A 147 -10.09 5.95 7.27
C THR A 147 -10.82 5.14 6.21
N GLU A 148 -12.04 5.56 5.89
CA GLU A 148 -12.81 5.03 4.78
C GLU A 148 -13.32 6.15 3.87
N GLU A 149 -13.39 5.86 2.58
CA GLU A 149 -14.04 6.70 1.57
C GLU A 149 -15.42 6.09 1.23
N THR A 150 -16.47 6.91 1.30
CA THR A 150 -17.83 6.46 0.92
C THR A 150 -17.99 6.40 -0.61
N GLU A 151 -19.10 5.81 -1.08
CA GLU A 151 -19.42 5.78 -2.53
C GLU A 151 -19.55 7.18 -3.14
N GLU A 152 -19.90 8.19 -2.33
CA GLU A 152 -19.96 9.60 -2.73
C GLU A 152 -18.60 10.32 -2.67
N GLY A 153 -17.53 9.62 -2.31
CA GLY A 153 -16.18 10.18 -2.15
C GLY A 153 -15.97 10.94 -0.83
N GLU A 154 -16.86 10.78 0.16
CA GLU A 154 -16.68 11.40 1.48
C GLU A 154 -15.65 10.61 2.30
N LEU A 155 -14.60 11.29 2.76
CA LEU A 155 -13.62 10.69 3.67
C LEU A 155 -14.10 10.78 5.12
N ARG A 156 -14.19 9.63 5.79
CA ARG A 156 -14.47 9.52 7.22
C ARG A 156 -13.30 8.88 7.93
N SER A 157 -13.02 9.34 9.15
CA SER A 157 -11.86 8.88 9.89
C SER A 157 -12.16 8.72 11.39
N TRP A 158 -11.52 7.73 11.98
CA TRP A 158 -11.58 7.39 13.39
C TRP A 158 -10.18 7.07 13.89
N HIS A 159 -9.90 7.37 15.14
CA HIS A 159 -8.74 6.77 15.82
C HIS A 159 -9.22 5.90 16.97
N THR A 160 -8.34 5.03 17.44
CA THR A 160 -8.62 4.17 18.59
C THR A 160 -9.06 4.97 19.81
N LEU A 161 -9.84 4.33 20.67
CA LEU A 161 -10.24 4.84 21.97
C LEU A 161 -9.87 3.79 23.02
N ASN A 162 -9.10 4.22 24.00
CA ASN A 162 -8.77 3.51 25.21
C ASN A 162 -9.68 4.02 26.34
N PRO A 163 -10.72 3.27 26.73
CA PRO A 163 -11.62 3.69 27.80
C PRO A 163 -10.94 3.76 29.18
N GLN A 164 -9.74 3.18 29.32
CA GLN A 164 -8.90 3.26 30.51
C GLN A 164 -7.51 3.78 30.11
N PRO A 165 -7.38 5.10 29.88
CA PRO A 165 -6.14 5.69 29.37
C PRO A 165 -4.94 5.32 30.23
N LEU A 166 -3.81 5.10 29.56
CA LEU A 166 -2.54 4.88 30.25
C LEU A 166 -2.18 6.13 31.09
N PRO A 167 -1.52 5.97 32.27
CA PRO A 167 -1.23 7.11 33.15
C PRO A 167 -0.36 8.20 32.49
N ASP A 168 0.64 7.83 31.69
CA ASP A 168 1.55 8.76 31.02
C ASP A 168 2.02 8.19 29.66
N PRO A 169 1.13 8.13 28.64
CA PRO A 169 1.49 7.58 27.35
C PRO A 169 2.41 8.56 26.59
N PRO A 170 3.35 8.06 25.77
CA PRO A 170 4.14 8.91 24.89
C PRO A 170 3.22 9.69 23.94
N ALA A 171 3.62 10.91 23.62
CA ALA A 171 2.86 11.74 22.69
C ALA A 171 3.15 11.32 21.24
N LEU A 172 2.20 10.58 20.66
CA LEU A 172 2.28 10.08 19.29
C LEU A 172 1.79 11.14 18.29
N ARG A 173 2.59 11.35 17.24
CA ARG A 173 2.29 12.33 16.18
C ARG A 173 1.58 11.66 15.02
N PHE A 174 0.68 12.39 14.37
CA PHE A 174 -0.02 11.88 13.18
C PHE A 174 0.95 11.59 12.02
N ASP A 175 1.93 12.49 11.83
CA ASP A 175 3.04 12.36 10.89
C ASP A 175 4.34 12.86 11.51
N ALA A 176 5.47 12.30 11.09
CA ALA A 176 6.80 12.65 11.62
C ALA A 176 7.16 14.14 11.50
N GLY A 177 6.56 14.85 10.53
CA GLY A 177 6.73 16.30 10.33
C GLY A 177 5.60 17.18 10.86
N SER A 178 4.50 16.58 11.35
CA SER A 178 3.33 17.34 11.81
C SER A 178 3.44 17.74 13.28
N ALA A 179 2.85 18.88 13.62
CA ALA A 179 2.60 19.27 15.01
C ALA A 179 1.39 18.53 15.61
N LEU A 180 0.55 17.93 14.75
CA LEU A 180 -0.65 17.23 15.15
C LEU A 180 -0.32 15.97 15.94
N ARG A 181 -0.98 15.81 17.08
CA ARG A 181 -0.83 14.68 17.99
C ARG A 181 -2.15 13.96 18.14
N PHE A 182 -2.07 12.66 18.36
CA PHE A 182 -3.24 11.90 18.78
C PHE A 182 -3.63 12.27 20.21
N PRO A 183 -4.94 12.25 20.53
CA PRO A 183 -5.40 12.30 21.91
C PRO A 183 -4.74 11.21 22.77
N ARG A 184 -4.52 11.51 24.05
CA ARG A 184 -3.88 10.58 24.99
C ARG A 184 -4.73 9.32 25.20
N ASP A 185 -6.05 9.48 25.16
CA ASP A 185 -6.99 8.37 25.26
C ASP A 185 -7.08 7.55 23.96
N SER A 186 -6.36 7.89 22.89
CA SER A 186 -6.29 7.03 21.71
C SER A 186 -5.23 5.93 21.82
N VAL A 187 -4.30 6.06 22.78
CA VAL A 187 -3.11 5.21 22.88
C VAL A 187 -3.47 3.85 23.51
N LEU A 188 -3.17 2.78 22.79
CA LEU A 188 -3.39 1.39 23.19
C LEU A 188 -2.06 0.61 23.29
N PRO A 189 -2.00 -0.43 24.13
CA PRO A 189 -0.86 -1.35 24.17
C PRO A 189 -0.81 -2.23 22.91
N PHE A 190 0.38 -2.71 22.56
CA PHE A 190 0.62 -3.57 21.40
C PHE A 190 -0.26 -4.81 21.34
N ARG A 191 -0.63 -5.38 22.49
CA ARG A 191 -1.56 -6.52 22.55
C ARG A 191 -2.88 -6.21 21.85
N ASP A 192 -3.45 -5.05 22.15
CA ASP A 192 -4.78 -4.65 21.65
C ASP A 192 -4.67 -4.18 20.19
N LEU A 193 -3.59 -3.45 19.85
CA LEU A 193 -3.29 -3.10 18.46
C LEU A 193 -3.10 -4.33 17.57
N ARG A 194 -2.39 -5.35 18.07
CA ARG A 194 -2.14 -6.60 17.34
C ARG A 194 -3.45 -7.32 17.07
N ALA A 195 -4.35 -7.39 18.05
CA ALA A 195 -5.67 -8.00 17.86
C ALA A 195 -6.46 -7.28 16.76
N ALA A 196 -6.52 -5.95 16.82
CA ALA A 196 -7.21 -5.13 15.83
C ALA A 196 -6.59 -5.23 14.43
N LEU A 197 -5.26 -5.19 14.30
CA LEU A 197 -4.59 -5.30 13.01
C LEU A 197 -4.73 -6.69 12.39
N LEU A 198 -4.75 -7.75 13.19
CA LEU A 198 -5.05 -9.10 12.72
C LEU A 198 -6.47 -9.21 12.21
N GLU A 199 -7.44 -8.62 12.91
CA GLU A 199 -8.82 -8.56 12.47
C GLU A 199 -8.93 -7.80 11.13
N TYR A 200 -8.40 -6.57 11.07
CA TYR A 200 -8.36 -5.77 9.84
C TYR A 200 -7.75 -6.55 8.68
N SER A 201 -6.64 -7.26 8.91
CA SER A 201 -5.93 -8.00 7.85
C SER A 201 -6.76 -9.12 7.19
N ARG A 202 -7.88 -9.53 7.79
CA ARG A 202 -8.76 -10.57 7.25
C ARG A 202 -9.70 -10.02 6.19
N ASP A 203 -10.33 -8.88 6.44
CA ASP A 203 -11.45 -8.39 5.63
C ASP A 203 -11.37 -6.90 5.26
N GLY A 204 -10.44 -6.15 5.84
CA GLY A 204 -10.28 -4.70 5.61
C GLY A 204 -11.35 -3.85 6.29
N LEU A 205 -12.23 -4.44 7.10
CA LEU A 205 -13.25 -3.73 7.83
C LEU A 205 -12.68 -3.13 9.11
N ARG A 206 -13.31 -2.04 9.60
CA ARG A 206 -12.89 -1.41 10.86
C ARG A 206 -12.96 -2.43 12.02
N PRO A 207 -11.84 -2.74 12.68
CA PRO A 207 -11.79 -3.77 13.72
C PRO A 207 -12.71 -3.55 14.90
N GLU A 208 -13.38 -4.59 15.37
CA GLU A 208 -14.21 -4.59 16.59
C GLU A 208 -13.42 -4.90 17.85
N ALA A 209 -12.20 -5.47 17.73
CA ALA A 209 -11.32 -5.78 18.87
C ALA A 209 -10.93 -4.56 19.71
N VAL A 210 -11.14 -3.34 19.20
CA VAL A 210 -10.84 -2.07 19.87
C VAL A 210 -12.00 -1.10 19.72
N GLN A 211 -12.09 -0.14 20.64
CA GLN A 211 -13.07 0.94 20.53
C GLN A 211 -12.53 2.07 19.63
N TRP A 212 -13.44 2.82 19.03
CA TRP A 212 -13.14 3.91 18.11
C TRP A 212 -13.85 5.19 18.53
N GLN A 213 -13.20 6.32 18.29
CA GLN A 213 -13.79 7.64 18.39
C GLN A 213 -13.54 8.39 17.08
N SER A 214 -14.46 9.30 16.71
CA SER A 214 -14.33 10.05 15.46
C SER A 214 -13.08 10.93 15.49
N ALA A 215 -12.27 10.84 14.45
CA ALA A 215 -11.13 11.73 14.28
C ALA A 215 -11.67 13.10 13.88
N ARG A 216 -11.82 13.99 14.86
CA ARG A 216 -12.15 15.39 14.59
C ARG A 216 -10.90 16.10 14.13
N TRP A 217 -10.91 16.52 12.87
CA TRP A 217 -9.89 17.39 12.29
C TRP A 217 -10.28 18.84 12.53
N GLY A 218 -10.03 19.35 13.74
CA GLY A 218 -10.36 20.73 14.09
C GLY A 218 -10.52 20.96 15.60
N ASP A 219 -9.85 22.01 16.06
CA ASP A 219 -9.91 22.68 17.36
C ASP A 219 -9.38 21.93 18.60
N VAL A 220 -8.05 21.86 18.70
CA VAL A 220 -7.29 22.01 19.97
C VAL A 220 -6.13 22.97 19.76
#